data_AF-A0AAV7YHW8-F1
#
_entry.id   AF-A0AAV7YHW8-F1
#
_cell.length_a   1.000
_cell.length_b   1.000
_cell.length_c   1.000
_cell.angle_alpha   90.00
_cell.angle_beta   90.00
_cell.angle_gamma   90.00
#
_symmetry.space_group_name_H-M   'P 1'
#
loop_
_entity.id
_entity.type
_entity.pdbx_description
1 polymer ?
#
loop_
_entity_poly.entity_id
_entity_poly.type
_entity_poly.pdbx_seq_one_letter_code
_entity_poly.pdbx_strand_id
1 'polypeptide(L)'
;MSYKIRIIATCLTFLLGLLGLAFSFSFYFSLVAIVLIGSATSFGESVLLGFMKDYSGMVDPWSSGTGMAGVGGALIYLAFVALELTSKQIFLLLIPSILIYFVAFFYVFKHDKKKKNENEIAIGNENDLENEERKTLLDNMSEDAELKSLSGSRSGSDSKSENSEVESVYEIKNEKNGSENKKMDSGNLIHLKKNKNKQENENENENENENENTIDSKTKESLENAEINNQVFGNENKNDFEAKTKPMNETGYQRIKRCFKMISSRGIQLLLVYFFEYAVSVGCADRSEERNFEDSKNWFIRNGFAILAFTYQLGVFISRSSLRFVKIKKIEVMTILQGINLVLWTIQDLYKVANIYMLIFAMLFVGLLGGAMYVNVFHLVLNDPNIPNSSDRELCVNLITLLITVGITMGCLFTLIMDATLLKNS
;
A
#
# COMPACT_ATOMS: atom_id res chain seq x y z
N MET A 1 -22.22 -3.62 -3.21
CA MET A 1 -21.97 -4.98 -2.66
C MET A 1 -20.92 -4.88 -1.59
N SER A 2 -21.18 -5.42 -0.39
CA SER A 2 -20.26 -5.34 0.75
C SER A 2 -18.94 -6.09 0.49
N TYR A 3 -17.80 -5.56 0.98
CA TYR A 3 -16.48 -6.19 0.84
C TYR A 3 -16.45 -7.64 1.33
N LYS A 4 -17.20 -7.97 2.39
CA LYS A 4 -17.32 -9.34 2.90
C LYS A 4 -17.80 -10.33 1.84
N ILE A 5 -18.86 -9.96 1.11
CA ILE A 5 -19.47 -10.83 0.11
C ILE A 5 -18.52 -11.00 -1.08
N ARG A 6 -17.80 -9.94 -1.45
CA ARG A 6 -16.80 -9.98 -2.53
C ARG A 6 -15.63 -10.89 -2.19
N ILE A 7 -15.10 -10.83 -0.96
CA ILE A 7 -14.02 -11.74 -0.51
C ILE A 7 -14.51 -13.18 -0.40
N ILE A 8 -15.69 -13.43 0.15
CA ILE A 8 -16.27 -14.78 0.21
C ILE A 8 -16.40 -15.36 -1.20
N ALA A 9 -16.95 -14.60 -2.14
CA ALA A 9 -17.07 -15.02 -3.54
C ALA A 9 -15.69 -15.34 -4.14
N THR A 10 -14.70 -14.48 -3.90
CA THR A 10 -13.32 -14.66 -4.38
C THR A 10 -12.71 -15.96 -3.86
N CYS A 11 -12.79 -16.22 -2.55
CA CYS A 11 -12.26 -17.44 -1.93
C CYS A 11 -12.96 -18.70 -2.44
N LEU A 12 -14.28 -18.65 -2.65
CA LEU A 12 -15.03 -19.78 -3.23
C LEU A 12 -14.60 -20.05 -4.67
N THR A 13 -14.41 -19.01 -5.48
CA THR A 13 -13.93 -19.17 -6.86
C THR A 13 -12.50 -19.73 -6.89
N PHE A 14 -11.61 -19.28 -6.00
CA PHE A 14 -10.27 -19.87 -5.85
C PHE A 14 -10.32 -21.34 -5.48
N LEU A 15 -11.18 -21.71 -4.51
CA LEU A 15 -11.32 -23.09 -4.06
C LEU A 15 -11.83 -23.99 -5.20
N LEU A 16 -12.85 -23.55 -5.93
CA LEU A 16 -13.38 -24.25 -7.09
C LEU A 16 -12.32 -24.42 -8.18
N GLY A 17 -11.53 -23.38 -8.45
CA GLY A 17 -10.45 -23.42 -9.42
C GLY A 17 -9.34 -24.41 -9.06
N LEU A 18 -8.84 -24.36 -7.82
CA LEU A 18 -7.77 -25.28 -7.36
C LEU A 18 -8.25 -26.73 -7.29
N LEU A 19 -9.47 -26.97 -6.81
CA LEU A 19 -10.06 -28.32 -6.84
C LEU A 19 -10.27 -28.80 -8.28
N GLY A 20 -10.68 -27.91 -9.19
CA GLY A 20 -10.79 -28.21 -10.61
C GLY A 20 -9.45 -28.65 -11.20
N LEU A 21 -8.35 -27.98 -10.87
CA LEU A 21 -7.01 -28.40 -11.32
C LEU A 21 -6.56 -29.71 -10.67
N ALA A 22 -6.79 -29.89 -9.37
CA ALA A 22 -6.41 -31.11 -8.66
C ALA A 22 -7.09 -32.38 -9.19
N PHE A 23 -8.34 -32.25 -9.66
CA PHE A 23 -9.14 -33.36 -10.18
C PHE A 23 -9.42 -33.25 -11.69
N SER A 24 -8.56 -32.54 -12.41
CA SER A 24 -8.76 -32.34 -13.84
C SER A 24 -8.71 -33.65 -14.62
N PHE A 25 -9.69 -33.84 -15.51
CA PHE A 25 -9.84 -35.02 -16.37
C PHE A 25 -9.55 -34.74 -17.86
N SER A 26 -9.39 -33.47 -18.23
CA SER A 26 -9.13 -33.05 -19.61
C SER A 26 -8.36 -31.74 -19.65
N PHE A 27 -7.54 -31.57 -20.68
CA PHE A 27 -6.83 -30.33 -20.96
C PHE A 27 -7.76 -29.11 -21.00
N TYR A 28 -8.91 -29.21 -21.67
CA TYR A 28 -9.87 -28.11 -21.76
C TYR A 28 -10.49 -27.76 -20.40
N PHE A 29 -10.68 -28.76 -19.54
CA PHE A 29 -11.16 -28.53 -18.18
C PHE A 29 -10.11 -27.80 -17.33
N SER A 30 -8.83 -28.16 -17.48
CA SER A 30 -7.71 -27.42 -16.85
C SER A 30 -7.69 -25.95 -17.28
N LEU A 31 -7.89 -25.67 -18.57
CA LEU A 31 -7.95 -24.29 -19.06
C LEU A 31 -9.07 -23.48 -18.40
N VAL A 32 -10.28 -24.05 -18.29
CA VAL A 32 -11.39 -23.38 -17.61
C VAL A 32 -11.07 -23.13 -16.13
N ALA A 33 -10.47 -24.10 -15.45
CA ALA A 33 -10.06 -23.96 -14.05
C ALA A 33 -8.99 -22.85 -13.87
N ILE A 34 -8.02 -22.77 -14.78
CA ILE A 34 -6.98 -21.71 -14.78
C ILE A 34 -7.61 -20.33 -15.00
N VAL A 35 -8.54 -20.21 -15.95
CA VAL A 35 -9.27 -18.95 -16.21
C VAL A 35 -10.06 -18.52 -14.97
N LEU A 36 -10.69 -19.46 -14.26
CA LEU A 36 -11.39 -19.17 -13.00
C LEU A 36 -10.43 -18.66 -11.92
N ILE A 37 -9.27 -19.29 -11.74
CA ILE A 37 -8.24 -18.84 -10.79
C ILE A 37 -7.71 -17.45 -11.15
N GLY A 38 -7.41 -17.21 -12.43
CA GLY A 38 -6.94 -15.91 -12.91
C GLY A 38 -7.99 -14.80 -12.71
N SER A 39 -9.26 -15.13 -12.94
CA SER A 39 -10.39 -14.22 -12.69
C SER A 39 -10.54 -13.92 -11.20
N ALA A 40 -10.43 -14.94 -10.33
CA ALA A 40 -10.47 -14.77 -8.88
C ALA A 40 -9.31 -13.91 -8.37
N THR A 41 -8.11 -14.10 -8.92
CA THR A 41 -6.92 -13.29 -8.57
C THR A 41 -7.13 -11.83 -8.92
N SER A 42 -7.55 -11.55 -10.16
CA SER A 42 -7.77 -10.18 -10.65
C SER A 42 -8.89 -9.48 -9.86
N PHE A 43 -9.99 -10.18 -9.60
CA PHE A 43 -11.09 -9.65 -8.82
C PHE A 43 -10.70 -9.44 -7.35
N GLY A 44 -10.01 -10.40 -6.73
CA GLY A 44 -9.55 -10.34 -5.35
C GLY A 44 -8.58 -9.19 -5.07
N GLU A 45 -7.62 -8.97 -5.98
CA GLU A 45 -6.70 -7.83 -5.92
C GLU A 45 -7.46 -6.50 -5.97
N SER A 46 -8.40 -6.34 -6.90
CA SER A 46 -9.22 -5.12 -6.99
C SER A 46 -10.03 -4.88 -5.71
N VAL A 47 -10.58 -5.92 -5.11
CA VAL A 47 -11.36 -5.82 -3.86
C VAL A 47 -10.47 -5.40 -2.68
N LEU A 48 -9.29 -5.97 -2.55
CA LEU A 48 -8.33 -5.62 -1.49
C LEU A 48 -7.78 -4.21 -1.66
N LEU A 49 -7.31 -3.84 -2.85
CA LEU A 49 -6.85 -2.49 -3.13
C LEU A 49 -7.95 -1.45 -2.87
N GLY A 50 -9.18 -1.75 -3.26
CA GLY A 50 -10.35 -0.91 -2.96
C GLY A 50 -10.66 -0.80 -1.46
N PHE A 51 -10.43 -1.86 -0.69
CA PHE A 51 -10.57 -1.84 0.77
C PHE A 51 -9.45 -1.04 1.45
N MET A 52 -8.23 -1.11 0.91
CA MET A 52 -7.04 -0.45 1.49
C MET A 52 -6.92 1.03 1.12
N LYS A 53 -7.75 1.55 0.21
CA LYS A 53 -7.69 2.95 -0.24
C LYS A 53 -7.79 3.97 0.90
N ASP A 54 -8.44 3.60 2.00
CA ASP A 54 -8.65 4.46 3.17
C ASP A 54 -7.40 4.52 4.08
N TYR A 55 -6.34 3.76 3.77
CA TYR A 55 -5.11 3.66 4.54
C TYR A 55 -3.95 4.31 3.78
N SER A 56 -3.37 5.37 4.34
CA SER A 56 -2.18 6.01 3.79
C SER A 56 -0.96 5.08 3.89
N GLY A 57 -0.13 5.06 2.83
CA GLY A 57 1.12 4.30 2.82
C GLY A 57 0.99 2.78 2.61
N MET A 58 -0.20 2.26 2.29
CA MET A 58 -0.42 0.81 2.15
C MET A 58 0.08 0.21 0.81
N VAL A 59 0.45 1.05 -0.16
CA VAL A 59 0.92 0.60 -1.48
C VAL A 59 2.29 -0.10 -1.41
N ASP A 60 3.21 0.40 -0.57
CA ASP A 60 4.55 -0.19 -0.46
C ASP A 60 4.51 -1.58 0.20
N PRO A 61 3.80 -1.80 1.33
CA PRO A 61 3.63 -3.14 1.89
C PRO A 61 2.92 -4.10 0.94
N TRP A 62 1.93 -3.64 0.16
CA TRP A 62 1.24 -4.46 -0.84
C TRP A 62 2.19 -4.93 -1.95
N SER A 63 2.96 -4.01 -2.53
CA SER A 63 3.92 -4.33 -3.58
C SER A 63 5.02 -5.27 -3.09
N SER A 64 5.53 -5.04 -1.88
CA SER A 64 6.51 -5.93 -1.25
C SER A 64 5.93 -7.31 -0.93
N GLY A 65 4.69 -7.37 -0.43
CA GLY A 65 4.01 -8.63 -0.09
C GLY A 65 3.73 -9.50 -1.31
N THR A 66 3.30 -8.91 -2.43
CA THR A 66 3.11 -9.64 -3.70
C THR A 66 4.43 -10.13 -4.29
N GLY A 67 5.53 -9.37 -4.15
CA GLY A 67 6.87 -9.83 -4.51
C GLY A 67 7.33 -11.03 -3.65
N MET A 68 7.14 -10.95 -2.33
CA MET A 68 7.46 -12.04 -1.41
C MET A 68 6.62 -13.29 -1.69
N ALA A 69 5.35 -13.14 -2.04
CA ALA A 69 4.48 -14.25 -2.43
C ALA A 69 5.01 -14.99 -3.67
N GLY A 70 5.63 -14.28 -4.62
CA GLY A 70 6.32 -14.88 -5.76
C GLY A 70 7.52 -15.74 -5.35
N VAL A 71 8.39 -15.20 -4.50
CA VAL A 71 9.57 -15.92 -3.98
C VAL A 71 9.16 -17.13 -3.14
N GLY A 72 8.24 -16.94 -2.19
CA GLY A 72 7.72 -18.00 -1.33
C GLY A 72 6.99 -19.08 -2.12
N GLY A 73 6.18 -18.70 -3.12
CA GLY A 73 5.51 -19.64 -4.01
C GLY A 73 6.48 -20.50 -4.82
N ALA A 74 7.53 -19.89 -5.38
CA ALA A 74 8.56 -20.63 -6.12
C ALA A 74 9.36 -21.58 -5.21
N LEU A 75 9.69 -21.16 -3.98
CA LEU A 75 10.34 -22.02 -2.99
C LEU A 75 9.46 -23.20 -2.56
N ILE A 76 8.18 -22.96 -2.29
CA ILE A 76 7.23 -24.01 -1.94
C ILE A 76 7.09 -25.01 -3.09
N TYR A 77 6.99 -24.52 -4.33
CA TYR A 77 6.95 -25.38 -5.51
C TYR A 77 8.23 -26.23 -5.64
N LEU A 78 9.42 -25.62 -5.51
CA LEU A 78 10.69 -26.35 -5.49
C LEU A 78 10.75 -27.41 -4.39
N ALA A 79 10.27 -27.09 -3.19
CA ALA A 79 10.19 -28.05 -2.09
C ALA A 79 9.25 -29.22 -2.44
N PHE A 80 8.11 -28.96 -3.06
CA PHE A 80 7.18 -30.01 -3.49
C PHE A 80 7.74 -30.88 -4.61
N VAL A 81 8.46 -30.30 -5.57
CA VAL A 81 9.15 -31.06 -6.62
C VAL A 81 10.28 -31.90 -6.02
N ALA A 82 11.02 -31.37 -5.04
CA ALA A 82 12.05 -32.11 -4.32
C ALA A 82 11.48 -33.28 -3.50
N LEU A 83 10.24 -33.15 -3.01
CA LEU A 83 9.48 -34.21 -2.34
C LEU A 83 8.77 -35.17 -3.31
N GLU A 84 8.98 -35.01 -4.63
CA GLU A 84 8.39 -35.84 -5.69
C GLU A 84 6.85 -35.91 -5.63
N LEU A 85 6.22 -34.81 -5.19
CA LEU A 85 4.77 -34.73 -5.10
C LEU A 85 4.12 -34.64 -6.49
N THR A 86 3.02 -35.35 -6.67
CA THR A 86 2.22 -35.27 -7.89
C THR A 86 1.55 -33.90 -8.02
N SER A 87 1.28 -33.44 -9.25
CA SER A 87 0.61 -32.15 -9.51
C SER A 87 -0.72 -32.02 -8.76
N LYS A 88 -1.46 -33.13 -8.62
CA LYS A 88 -2.69 -33.20 -7.82
C LYS A 88 -2.43 -32.86 -6.35
N GLN A 89 -1.41 -33.46 -5.74
CA GLN A 89 -1.06 -33.19 -4.34
C GLN A 89 -0.62 -31.74 -4.15
N ILE A 90 0.14 -31.20 -5.11
CA ILE A 90 0.57 -29.80 -5.10
C ILE A 90 -0.64 -28.86 -5.04
N PHE A 91 -1.62 -29.01 -5.95
CA PHE A 91 -2.82 -28.16 -5.95
C PHE A 91 -3.66 -28.31 -4.67
N LEU A 92 -3.76 -29.51 -4.09
CA LEU A 92 -4.45 -29.73 -2.82
C LEU A 92 -3.72 -29.06 -1.64
N LEU A 93 -2.38 -29.10 -1.63
CA LEU A 93 -1.56 -28.44 -0.60
C LEU A 93 -1.58 -26.92 -0.69
N LEU A 94 -2.01 -26.35 -1.82
CA LEU A 94 -2.21 -24.91 -1.97
C LEU A 94 -3.54 -24.43 -1.38
N ILE A 95 -4.54 -25.31 -1.17
CA ILE A 95 -5.87 -24.92 -0.64
C ILE A 95 -5.78 -24.19 0.72
N PRO A 96 -4.96 -24.60 1.71
CA PRO A 96 -4.80 -23.88 2.97
C PRO A 96 -4.41 -22.41 2.81
N SER A 97 -3.73 -22.01 1.72
CA SER A 97 -3.40 -20.60 1.47
C SER A 97 -4.65 -19.72 1.31
N ILE A 98 -5.75 -20.27 0.78
CA ILE A 98 -7.05 -19.58 0.68
C ILE A 98 -7.61 -19.33 2.08
N LEU A 99 -7.47 -20.29 2.99
CA LEU A 99 -7.93 -20.15 4.37
C LEU A 99 -7.12 -19.07 5.11
N ILE A 100 -5.80 -19.06 4.93
CA ILE A 100 -4.92 -18.02 5.49
C ILE A 100 -5.36 -16.65 4.98
N TYR A 101 -5.57 -16.50 3.67
CA TYR A 101 -6.05 -15.27 3.05
C TYR A 101 -7.42 -14.83 3.61
N PHE A 102 -8.36 -15.77 3.76
CA PHE A 102 -9.70 -15.52 4.32
C PHE A 102 -9.62 -15.05 5.78
N VAL A 103 -8.88 -15.77 6.63
CA VAL A 103 -8.72 -15.43 8.05
C VAL A 103 -8.03 -14.08 8.20
N ALA A 104 -6.97 -13.82 7.43
CA ALA A 104 -6.27 -12.54 7.46
C ALA A 104 -7.20 -11.37 7.13
N PHE A 105 -8.02 -11.48 6.08
CA PHE A 105 -8.98 -10.42 5.72
C PHE A 105 -9.99 -10.17 6.85
N PHE A 106 -10.62 -11.22 7.39
CA PHE A 106 -11.63 -11.05 8.44
C PHE A 106 -11.05 -10.55 9.76
N TYR A 107 -9.80 -10.91 10.06
CA TYR A 107 -9.06 -10.36 11.19
C TYR A 107 -8.88 -8.84 11.04
N VAL A 108 -8.37 -8.38 9.90
CA VAL A 108 -8.19 -6.95 9.61
C VAL A 108 -9.54 -6.22 9.59
N PHE A 109 -10.55 -6.79 8.95
CA PHE A 109 -11.88 -6.20 8.87
C PHE A 109 -12.52 -6.00 10.25
N LYS A 110 -12.32 -6.95 11.19
CA LYS A 110 -12.84 -6.83 12.56
C LYS A 110 -12.15 -5.69 13.32
N HIS A 111 -10.84 -5.54 13.15
CA HIS A 111 -10.07 -4.46 13.77
C HIS A 111 -10.41 -3.08 13.19
N ASP A 112 -10.62 -2.96 11.87
CA ASP A 112 -11.07 -1.70 11.24
C ASP A 112 -12.40 -1.23 11.79
N LYS A 113 -13.38 -2.14 11.89
CA LYS A 113 -14.71 -1.80 12.42
C LYS A 113 -14.64 -1.37 13.88
N LYS A 114 -13.80 -2.03 14.69
CA LYS A 114 -13.61 -1.65 16.09
C LYS A 114 -13.04 -0.23 16.20
N LYS A 115 -12.00 0.09 15.43
CA LYS A 115 -11.37 1.42 15.43
C LYS A 115 -12.30 2.53 14.94
N LYS A 116 -13.09 2.27 13.89
CA LYS A 116 -14.09 3.24 13.39
C LYS A 116 -15.18 3.51 14.43
N ASN A 117 -15.69 2.46 15.08
CA ASN A 117 -16.68 2.61 16.15
C ASN A 117 -16.11 3.40 17.34
N GLU A 118 -14.86 3.13 17.75
CA GLU A 118 -14.20 3.88 18.83
C GLU A 118 -14.02 5.36 18.49
N ASN A 119 -13.63 5.67 17.24
CA ASN A 119 -13.52 7.04 16.77
C ASN A 119 -14.89 7.75 16.68
N GLU A 120 -15.94 7.06 16.21
CA GLU A 120 -17.30 7.62 16.18
C GLU A 120 -17.83 7.94 17.58
N ILE A 121 -17.57 7.07 18.56
CA ILE A 121 -17.93 7.30 19.96
C ILE A 121 -17.14 8.48 20.54
N ALA A 122 -15.84 8.57 20.26
CA ALA A 122 -15.01 9.68 20.73
C ALA A 122 -15.48 11.04 20.18
N ILE A 123 -15.74 11.12 18.86
CA ILE A 123 -16.26 12.33 18.21
C ILE A 123 -17.65 12.68 18.73
N GLY A 124 -18.51 11.69 18.97
CA GLY A 124 -19.82 11.90 19.58
C GLY A 124 -19.71 12.55 20.95
N ASN A 125 -18.87 12.00 21.83
CA ASN A 125 -18.66 12.54 23.17
C ASN A 125 -18.06 13.96 23.16
N GLU A 126 -17.14 14.25 22.24
CA GLU A 126 -16.52 15.57 22.10
C GLU A 126 -17.54 16.63 21.65
N ASN A 127 -18.38 16.30 20.65
CA ASN A 127 -19.48 17.18 20.22
C ASN A 127 -20.53 17.38 21.33
N ASP A 128 -20.81 16.36 22.13
CA ASP A 128 -21.77 16.46 23.23
C ASP A 128 -21.25 17.41 24.33
N LEU A 129 -19.97 17.32 24.68
CA LEU A 129 -19.31 18.23 25.62
C LEU A 129 -19.32 19.69 25.11
N GLU A 130 -18.98 19.91 23.84
CA GLU A 130 -18.96 21.25 23.23
C GLU A 130 -20.37 21.87 23.17
N ASN A 131 -21.41 21.05 22.96
CA ASN A 131 -22.80 21.49 23.00
C ASN A 131 -23.29 21.83 24.42
N GLU A 132 -22.83 21.11 25.46
CA GLU A 132 -23.11 21.46 26.85
C GLU A 132 -22.44 22.77 27.27
N GLU A 133 -21.16 22.97 26.93
CA GLU A 133 -20.47 24.24 27.18
C GLU A 133 -21.17 25.41 26.47
N ARG A 134 -21.61 25.22 25.21
CA ARG A 134 -22.35 26.24 24.48
C ARG A 134 -23.70 26.59 25.10
N LYS A 135 -24.42 25.60 25.64
CA LYS A 135 -25.68 25.83 26.37
C LYS A 135 -25.47 26.61 27.65
N THR A 136 -24.50 26.21 28.47
CA THR A 136 -24.19 26.91 29.73
C THR A 136 -23.77 28.36 29.51
N LEU A 137 -23.00 28.65 28.45
CA LEU A 137 -22.66 30.02 28.05
C LEU A 137 -23.90 30.84 27.66
N LEU A 138 -24.83 30.25 26.90
CA LEU A 138 -26.07 30.92 26.50
C LEU A 138 -27.00 31.19 27.70
N ASP A 139 -27.09 30.24 28.63
CA ASP A 139 -27.88 30.39 29.85
C ASP A 139 -27.31 31.53 30.72
N ASN A 140 -25.99 31.57 30.94
CA ASN A 140 -25.33 32.66 31.67
C ASN A 140 -25.52 34.04 31.00
N MET A 141 -25.46 34.11 29.66
CA MET A 141 -25.74 35.36 28.93
C MET A 141 -27.20 35.81 29.04
N SER A 142 -28.13 34.86 29.18
CA SER A 142 -29.56 35.16 29.36
C SER A 142 -29.84 35.67 30.78
N GLU A 143 -29.20 35.09 31.80
CA GLU A 143 -29.27 35.59 33.18
C GLU A 143 -28.66 36.99 33.31
N ASP A 144 -27.53 37.26 32.66
CA ASP A 144 -26.92 38.59 32.63
C ASP A 144 -27.80 39.64 31.92
N ALA A 145 -28.55 39.23 30.89
CA ALA A 145 -29.50 40.09 30.18
C ALA A 145 -30.74 40.41 31.03
N GLU A 146 -31.26 39.43 31.78
CA GLU A 146 -32.32 39.64 32.77
C GLU A 146 -31.86 40.55 33.92
N LEU A 147 -30.63 40.35 34.43
CA LEU A 147 -30.06 41.17 35.49
C LEU A 147 -29.88 42.64 35.04
N LYS A 148 -29.46 42.86 33.78
CA LYS A 148 -29.39 44.20 33.18
C LYS A 148 -30.78 44.82 33.02
N SER A 149 -31.80 44.04 32.67
CA SER A 149 -33.19 44.54 32.56
C SER A 149 -33.80 44.95 33.91
N LEU A 150 -33.48 44.24 35.00
CA LEU A 150 -33.92 44.61 36.36
C LEU A 150 -33.15 45.80 36.94
N SER A 151 -31.87 45.99 36.57
CA SER A 151 -31.08 47.16 36.98
C SER A 151 -31.45 48.46 36.23
N GLY A 152 -32.24 48.37 35.16
CA GLY A 152 -32.71 49.51 34.36
C GLY A 152 -33.78 50.40 35.01
N SER A 153 -34.25 50.07 36.22
CA SER A 153 -35.25 50.89 36.94
C SER A 153 -34.64 51.75 38.06
N ARG A 154 -33.50 52.41 37.83
CA ARG A 154 -33.11 53.58 38.62
C ARG A 154 -32.04 54.43 37.94
N SER A 155 -32.50 55.46 37.22
CA SER A 155 -31.88 56.78 37.05
C SER A 155 -32.21 57.33 35.67
N GLY A 156 -33.13 58.29 35.62
CA GLY A 156 -33.27 59.17 34.46
C GLY A 156 -32.20 60.26 34.53
N SER A 157 -31.56 60.55 33.40
CA SER A 157 -31.73 61.81 32.66
C SER A 157 -30.61 61.98 31.61
N ASP A 158 -31.05 62.34 30.40
CA ASP A 158 -30.37 63.15 29.38
C ASP A 158 -29.10 62.62 28.67
N SER A 159 -29.28 62.16 27.42
CA SER A 159 -29.12 62.99 26.21
C SER A 159 -28.66 62.20 24.96
N LYS A 160 -29.35 62.48 23.84
CA LYS A 160 -28.98 62.49 22.40
C LYS A 160 -28.20 61.32 21.76
N SER A 161 -28.94 60.66 20.85
CA SER A 161 -28.60 60.22 19.48
C SER A 161 -27.12 60.14 19.04
N GLU A 162 -26.68 58.95 18.62
CA GLU A 162 -26.33 58.67 17.23
C GLU A 162 -26.14 57.15 16.97
N ASN A 163 -26.33 56.78 15.71
CA ASN A 163 -26.47 55.42 15.18
C ASN A 163 -25.11 54.74 14.93
N SER A 164 -25.12 53.41 15.03
CA SER A 164 -24.37 52.42 14.21
C SER A 164 -22.84 52.53 14.12
N GLU A 165 -22.12 51.55 14.68
CA GLU A 165 -21.58 50.40 13.93
C GLU A 165 -20.79 49.49 14.87
N VAL A 166 -20.92 48.19 14.61
CA VAL A 166 -20.27 47.10 15.34
C VAL A 166 -18.90 46.91 14.71
N GLU A 167 -17.84 47.10 15.48
CA GLU A 167 -16.50 46.64 15.10
C GLU A 167 -15.74 46.05 16.30
N SER A 168 -15.00 45.00 15.99
CA SER A 168 -14.30 44.01 16.81
C SER A 168 -13.28 44.57 17.82
N VAL A 169 -13.25 43.98 19.03
CA VAL A 169 -12.07 44.05 19.91
C VAL A 169 -11.81 42.67 20.53
N TYR A 170 -10.88 41.92 19.95
CA TYR A 170 -10.06 40.96 20.69
C TYR A 170 -8.67 41.59 20.84
N GLU A 171 -8.40 42.21 21.99
CA GLU A 171 -7.06 42.60 22.39
C GLU A 171 -6.62 41.71 23.55
N ILE A 172 -5.77 40.71 23.26
CA ILE A 172 -5.07 39.93 24.27
C ILE A 172 -3.86 40.76 24.73
N LYS A 173 -3.97 41.37 25.92
CA LYS A 173 -2.82 41.85 26.69
C LYS A 173 -2.28 40.71 27.55
N ASN A 174 -1.06 40.27 27.28
CA ASN A 174 -0.24 39.55 28.24
C ASN A 174 0.92 40.46 28.66
N GLU A 175 0.77 41.12 29.81
CA GLU A 175 1.87 41.77 30.53
C GLU A 175 2.34 40.90 31.71
N LYS A 176 3.62 40.55 31.62
CA LYS A 176 4.66 40.59 32.66
C LYS A 176 4.44 39.88 34.02
N ASN A 177 5.33 38.91 34.21
CA ASN A 177 5.82 38.36 35.48
C ASN A 177 6.17 39.41 36.55
N GLY A 178 5.79 39.07 37.80
CA GLY A 178 6.33 39.57 39.07
C GLY A 178 5.57 38.86 40.20
N SER A 179 6.08 37.75 40.73
CA SER A 179 6.85 37.68 41.99
C SER A 179 6.14 38.32 43.20
N GLU A 180 5.51 37.50 44.06
CA GLU A 180 5.87 37.32 45.49
C GLU A 180 4.76 36.67 46.35
N ASN A 181 5.14 35.57 47.00
CA ASN A 181 4.91 35.18 48.41
C ASN A 181 3.55 35.32 49.13
N LYS A 182 3.16 34.16 49.70
CA LYS A 182 2.88 33.85 51.13
C LYS A 182 1.43 33.53 51.58
N LYS A 183 1.38 32.36 52.25
CA LYS A 183 0.55 31.88 53.39
C LYS A 183 -0.88 31.41 53.07
N MET A 184 -1.18 30.12 53.29
CA MET A 184 -1.71 29.49 54.54
C MET A 184 -3.14 29.98 54.81
N ASP A 185 -4.19 29.15 54.92
CA ASP A 185 -4.36 28.02 55.84
C ASP A 185 -5.73 27.32 55.57
N SER A 186 -5.87 26.07 56.03
CA SER A 186 -7.12 25.37 56.45
C SER A 186 -8.25 25.17 55.42
N GLY A 187 -8.83 23.99 55.19
CA GLY A 187 -8.93 22.73 55.93
C GLY A 187 -10.23 22.03 55.47
N ASN A 188 -10.39 20.75 55.83
CA ASN A 188 -11.57 19.88 55.65
C ASN A 188 -11.76 19.22 54.26
N LEU A 189 -11.99 17.90 54.10
CA LEU A 189 -12.17 16.81 55.07
C LEU A 189 -12.23 15.44 54.33
N ILE A 190 -11.49 14.43 54.83
CA ILE A 190 -11.92 13.02 55.07
C ILE A 190 -12.16 12.07 53.86
N HIS A 191 -11.21 11.15 53.63
CA HIS A 191 -11.24 9.67 53.87
C HIS A 191 -11.53 8.87 52.58
N LEU A 192 -10.84 7.79 52.19
CA LEU A 192 -10.51 6.59 52.95
C LEU A 192 -9.41 5.73 52.26
N LYS A 193 -8.37 5.36 53.05
CA LYS A 193 -7.67 4.05 53.17
C LYS A 193 -6.94 3.41 51.96
N LYS A 194 -5.61 3.30 52.02
CA LYS A 194 -4.76 2.16 52.53
C LYS A 194 -4.49 1.10 51.43
N ASN A 195 -3.31 0.49 51.25
CA ASN A 195 -2.08 0.32 52.04
C ASN A 195 -0.97 -0.10 51.05
N LYS A 196 0.11 0.67 50.89
CA LYS A 196 1.52 0.39 51.29
C LYS A 196 1.93 -1.03 51.78
N ASN A 197 3.01 -1.48 51.12
CA ASN A 197 4.27 -2.05 51.62
C ASN A 197 4.38 -3.54 51.99
N LYS A 198 5.36 -4.19 51.31
CA LYS A 198 6.38 -5.00 51.99
C LYS A 198 7.70 -5.01 51.18
N GLN A 199 8.72 -4.33 51.72
CA GLN A 199 10.17 -4.60 51.59
C GLN A 199 10.45 -6.05 52.09
N GLU A 200 11.47 -6.82 51.75
CA GLU A 200 12.91 -6.58 51.56
C GLU A 200 13.57 -7.94 51.25
N ASN A 201 14.83 -7.92 50.81
CA ASN A 201 15.84 -9.00 50.70
C ASN A 201 15.74 -9.90 49.44
N GLU A 202 16.80 -10.16 48.66
CA GLU A 202 18.24 -10.09 48.91
C GLU A 202 19.01 -9.94 47.58
N ASN A 203 20.21 -9.38 47.67
CA ASN A 203 21.14 -9.07 46.60
C ASN A 203 21.73 -10.31 45.93
N GLU A 204 21.99 -10.24 44.63
CA GLU A 204 23.30 -10.47 43.98
C GLU A 204 23.11 -10.65 42.46
N ASN A 205 23.40 -9.60 41.70
CA ASN A 205 24.46 -9.60 40.67
C ASN A 205 24.29 -8.38 39.77
N GLU A 206 25.12 -7.39 40.06
CA GLU A 206 25.54 -6.34 39.14
C GLU A 206 26.18 -6.96 37.90
N ASN A 207 25.73 -6.56 36.71
CA ASN A 207 26.51 -5.80 35.72
C ASN A 207 25.88 -5.92 34.34
N GLU A 208 26.02 -4.84 33.56
CA GLU A 208 25.50 -4.62 32.21
C GLU A 208 24.03 -4.19 32.13
N ASN A 209 23.78 -2.89 32.32
CA ASN A 209 22.93 -2.07 31.42
C ASN A 209 22.73 -0.65 31.98
N GLU A 210 23.79 0.16 31.98
CA GLU A 210 23.67 1.62 32.07
C GLU A 210 24.39 2.22 30.85
N ASN A 211 23.68 2.39 29.72
CA ASN A 211 24.04 3.36 28.66
C ASN A 211 23.00 3.49 27.53
N GLU A 212 21.69 3.42 27.78
CA GLU A 212 20.71 3.59 26.68
C GLU A 212 19.53 4.54 26.91
N ASN A 213 19.41 5.21 28.05
CA ASN A 213 18.22 6.01 28.35
C ASN A 213 18.41 7.54 28.40
N THR A 214 19.40 8.10 27.70
CA THR A 214 19.63 9.57 27.70
C THR A 214 19.64 10.23 26.32
N ILE A 215 19.34 9.49 25.23
CA ILE A 215 19.33 10.04 23.86
C ILE A 215 17.91 10.27 23.29
N ASP A 216 16.86 9.78 23.95
CA ASP A 216 15.49 9.79 23.38
C ASP A 216 14.65 11.04 23.71
N SER A 217 15.08 11.91 24.63
CA SER A 217 14.28 13.11 25.01
C SER A 217 14.64 14.37 24.22
N LYS A 218 15.90 14.55 23.80
CA LYS A 218 16.32 15.73 23.01
C LYS A 218 16.03 15.62 21.51
N THR A 219 15.84 14.42 20.98
CA THR A 219 15.55 14.19 19.55
C THR A 219 14.08 14.42 19.23
N LYS A 220 13.16 14.08 20.15
CA LYS A 220 11.71 14.30 20.00
C LYS A 220 11.34 15.79 19.97
N GLU A 221 11.97 16.59 20.81
CA GLU A 221 11.73 18.04 20.87
C GLU A 221 12.23 18.79 19.61
N SER A 222 13.24 18.24 18.91
CA SER A 222 13.72 18.80 17.63
C SER A 222 12.88 18.40 16.41
N LEU A 223 12.09 17.31 16.51
CA LEU A 223 11.20 16.84 15.44
C LEU A 223 9.81 17.49 15.54
N GLU A 224 9.31 17.72 16.75
CA GLU A 224 8.02 18.37 16.98
C GLU A 224 8.06 19.87 16.58
N ASN A 225 9.18 20.55 16.84
CA ASN A 225 9.38 21.94 16.42
C ASN A 225 9.64 22.11 14.90
N ALA A 226 10.02 21.03 14.19
CA ALA A 226 10.17 21.03 12.74
C ALA A 226 8.84 20.77 12.00
N GLU A 227 7.88 20.09 12.65
CA GLU A 227 6.52 19.88 12.11
C GLU A 227 5.63 21.11 12.31
N ILE A 228 5.77 21.84 13.40
CA ILE A 228 4.98 23.07 13.67
C ILE A 228 5.36 24.21 12.71
N ASN A 229 6.66 24.39 12.39
CA ASN A 229 7.10 25.44 11.45
C ASN A 229 6.69 25.16 9.99
N ASN A 230 6.45 23.90 9.61
CA ASN A 230 5.94 23.55 8.27
C ASN A 230 4.41 23.71 8.14
N GLN A 231 3.67 23.80 9.24
CA GLN A 231 2.24 24.08 9.20
C GLN A 231 1.94 25.59 9.06
N VAL A 232 2.82 26.47 9.53
CA VAL A 232 2.59 27.93 9.50
C VAL A 232 2.97 28.57 8.16
N PHE A 233 3.96 28.03 7.43
CA PHE A 233 4.36 28.56 6.11
C PHE A 233 3.66 27.90 4.91
N GLY A 234 2.72 26.99 5.14
CA GLY A 234 2.03 26.23 4.09
C GLY A 234 0.61 26.68 3.75
N ASN A 235 0.05 27.66 4.45
CA ASN A 235 -1.38 27.98 4.38
C ASN A 235 -1.77 29.20 3.53
N GLU A 236 -0.83 30.05 3.11
CA GLU A 236 -1.16 31.20 2.25
C GLU A 236 -1.20 30.87 0.74
N ASN A 237 -0.77 29.67 0.32
CA ASN A 237 -0.75 29.29 -1.12
C ASN A 237 -1.67 28.12 -1.51
N LYS A 238 -2.47 27.56 -0.57
CA LYS A 238 -3.41 26.47 -0.88
C LYS A 238 -4.68 26.95 -1.58
N ASN A 239 -5.16 28.15 -1.24
CA ASN A 239 -6.43 28.66 -1.76
C ASN A 239 -6.32 29.16 -3.21
N ASP A 240 -5.13 29.57 -3.65
CA ASP A 240 -4.91 30.02 -5.04
C ASP A 240 -4.52 28.88 -6.00
N PHE A 241 -4.10 27.71 -5.50
CA PHE A 241 -3.71 26.57 -6.33
C PHE A 241 -4.83 25.53 -6.55
N GLU A 242 -5.85 25.50 -5.69
CA GLU A 242 -7.08 24.72 -5.93
C GLU A 242 -7.90 25.27 -7.12
N ALA A 243 -7.61 26.48 -7.59
CA ALA A 243 -8.26 27.13 -8.73
C ALA A 243 -7.77 26.63 -10.11
N LYS A 244 -6.75 25.76 -10.21
CA LYS A 244 -6.34 25.17 -11.49
C LYS A 244 -7.03 23.82 -11.77
N THR A 245 -8.29 23.97 -12.20
CA THR A 245 -9.03 23.11 -13.13
C THR A 245 -9.56 21.76 -12.62
N LYS A 246 -10.69 21.80 -11.91
CA LYS A 246 -11.79 20.88 -12.24
C LYS A 246 -12.46 21.40 -13.53
N PRO A 247 -12.34 20.76 -14.69
CA PRO A 247 -13.30 20.99 -15.75
C PRO A 247 -14.65 20.43 -15.28
N MET A 248 -15.53 21.36 -14.91
CA MET A 248 -16.93 21.08 -14.60
C MET A 248 -17.58 20.52 -15.88
N ASN A 249 -18.22 19.33 -15.77
CA ASN A 249 -18.85 18.55 -16.86
C ASN A 249 -17.93 17.80 -17.86
N GLU A 250 -16.99 16.98 -17.38
CA GLU A 250 -16.37 15.96 -18.23
C GLU A 250 -17.18 14.65 -18.24
N THR A 251 -17.41 14.09 -19.42
CA THR A 251 -17.93 12.72 -19.56
C THR A 251 -16.87 11.68 -19.15
N GLY A 252 -17.30 10.51 -18.65
CA GLY A 252 -16.37 9.47 -18.19
C GLY A 252 -15.32 9.04 -19.23
N TYR A 253 -15.70 9.02 -20.51
CA TYR A 253 -14.77 8.75 -21.61
C TYR A 253 -13.71 9.84 -21.79
N GLN A 254 -14.10 11.12 -21.71
CA GLN A 254 -13.16 12.25 -21.81
C GLN A 254 -12.14 12.21 -20.66
N ARG A 255 -12.61 11.86 -19.45
CA ARG A 255 -11.74 11.66 -18.29
C ARG A 255 -10.73 10.53 -18.49
N ILE A 256 -11.16 9.38 -19.00
CA ILE A 256 -10.27 8.24 -19.30
C ILE A 256 -9.25 8.65 -20.37
N LYS A 257 -9.70 9.28 -21.47
CA LYS A 257 -8.80 9.72 -22.55
C LYS A 257 -7.75 10.72 -22.07
N ARG A 258 -8.13 11.66 -21.21
CA ARG A 258 -7.21 12.62 -20.59
C ARG A 258 -6.18 11.91 -19.71
N CYS A 259 -6.65 11.09 -18.76
CA CYS A 259 -5.77 10.35 -17.84
C CYS A 259 -4.80 9.46 -18.62
N PHE A 260 -5.31 8.71 -19.61
CA PHE A 260 -4.49 7.87 -20.48
C PHE A 260 -3.41 8.67 -21.22
N LYS A 261 -3.75 9.85 -21.77
CA LYS A 261 -2.77 10.70 -22.45
C LYS A 261 -1.64 11.18 -21.52
N MET A 262 -1.94 11.40 -20.23
CA MET A 262 -0.95 11.86 -19.24
C MET A 262 0.03 10.75 -18.85
N ILE A 263 -0.48 9.52 -18.70
CA ILE A 263 0.35 8.37 -18.31
C ILE A 263 0.95 7.60 -19.48
N SER A 264 0.50 7.84 -20.72
CA SER A 264 0.79 6.99 -21.89
C SER A 264 2.27 6.72 -22.07
N SER A 265 3.12 7.74 -21.99
CA SER A 265 4.56 7.57 -22.14
C SER A 265 5.15 6.59 -21.11
N ARG A 266 4.73 6.69 -19.85
CA ARG A 266 5.23 5.80 -18.77
C ARG A 266 4.57 4.43 -18.82
N GLY A 267 3.27 4.39 -19.12
CA GLY A 267 2.48 3.17 -19.26
C GLY A 267 2.92 2.30 -20.44
N ILE A 268 3.28 2.90 -21.59
CA ILE A 268 3.80 2.17 -22.75
C ILE A 268 5.18 1.57 -22.44
N GLN A 269 6.07 2.31 -21.77
CA GLN A 269 7.36 1.78 -21.35
C GLN A 269 7.19 0.58 -20.41
N LEU A 270 6.26 0.67 -19.45
CA LEU A 270 5.93 -0.44 -18.57
C LEU A 270 5.35 -1.63 -19.33
N LEU A 271 4.42 -1.39 -20.24
CA LEU A 271 3.83 -2.43 -21.11
C LEU A 271 4.91 -3.17 -21.88
N LEU A 272 5.86 -2.44 -22.49
CA LEU A 272 6.95 -3.04 -23.27
C LEU A 272 7.88 -3.88 -22.39
N VAL A 273 8.23 -3.40 -21.20
CA VAL A 273 9.06 -4.16 -20.26
C VAL A 273 8.40 -5.47 -19.86
N TYR A 274 7.12 -5.42 -19.48
CA TYR A 274 6.35 -6.61 -19.13
C TYR A 274 6.15 -7.56 -20.32
N PHE A 275 5.99 -7.01 -21.52
CA PHE A 275 5.98 -7.80 -22.76
C PHE A 275 7.30 -8.56 -22.94
N PHE A 276 8.44 -7.87 -22.88
CA PHE A 276 9.76 -8.49 -23.05
C PHE A 276 10.07 -9.50 -21.93
N GLU A 277 9.77 -9.15 -20.68
CA GLU A 277 9.95 -10.00 -19.50
C GLU A 277 9.18 -11.32 -19.61
N TYR A 278 7.91 -11.27 -20.03
CA TYR A 278 7.09 -12.47 -20.16
C TYR A 278 7.46 -13.29 -21.39
N ALA A 279 7.87 -12.67 -22.49
CA ALA A 279 8.43 -13.38 -23.64
C ALA A 279 9.71 -14.16 -23.26
N VAL A 280 10.57 -13.59 -22.43
CA VAL A 280 11.77 -14.27 -21.91
C VAL A 280 11.40 -15.38 -20.91
N SER A 281 10.59 -15.05 -19.91
CA SER A 281 10.34 -15.94 -18.76
C SER A 281 9.42 -17.12 -19.08
N VAL A 282 8.42 -16.94 -19.95
CA VAL A 282 7.47 -18.00 -20.31
C VAL A 282 7.93 -18.76 -21.55
N GLY A 283 8.55 -18.08 -22.53
CA GLY A 283 8.99 -18.71 -23.78
C GLY A 283 10.39 -19.29 -23.72
N CYS A 284 11.39 -18.43 -23.51
CA CYS A 284 12.80 -18.83 -23.68
C CYS A 284 13.33 -19.66 -22.50
N ALA A 285 12.84 -19.42 -21.28
CA ALA A 285 13.31 -20.15 -20.10
C ALA A 285 12.84 -21.62 -20.08
N ASP A 286 11.59 -21.89 -20.49
CA ASP A 286 11.01 -23.25 -20.58
C ASP A 286 11.76 -24.12 -21.61
N ARG A 287 12.00 -23.56 -22.81
CA ARG A 287 12.69 -24.26 -23.90
C ARG A 287 14.16 -24.55 -23.67
N SER A 288 14.83 -23.75 -22.83
CA SER A 288 16.22 -24.01 -22.45
C SER A 288 16.40 -25.35 -21.73
N GLU A 289 15.33 -25.91 -21.15
CA GLU A 289 15.31 -27.18 -20.42
C GLU A 289 15.14 -28.41 -21.33
N GLU A 290 14.43 -28.26 -22.46
CA GLU A 290 13.81 -29.34 -23.26
C GLU A 290 14.76 -30.34 -23.95
N ARG A 291 16.10 -30.22 -23.84
CA ARG A 291 17.04 -31.20 -24.45
C ARG A 291 18.28 -31.62 -23.67
N ASN A 292 18.65 -30.93 -22.58
CA ASN A 292 19.95 -31.19 -21.93
C ASN A 292 19.85 -31.56 -20.44
N PHE A 293 18.67 -31.43 -19.82
CA PHE A 293 18.58 -31.35 -18.36
C PHE A 293 17.89 -32.56 -17.69
N GLU A 294 16.94 -33.24 -18.33
CA GLU A 294 16.21 -34.40 -17.76
C GLU A 294 17.10 -35.63 -17.52
N ASP A 295 18.11 -35.89 -18.36
CA ASP A 295 19.03 -37.02 -18.22
C ASP A 295 20.22 -36.75 -17.28
N SER A 296 20.28 -35.56 -16.66
CA SER A 296 21.38 -35.20 -15.79
C SER A 296 21.22 -35.76 -14.37
N LYS A 297 22.27 -36.41 -13.86
CA LYS A 297 22.33 -36.89 -12.47
C LYS A 297 22.29 -35.75 -11.43
N ASN A 298 22.53 -34.50 -11.85
CA ASN A 298 22.57 -33.35 -10.95
C ASN A 298 21.18 -32.75 -10.77
N TRP A 299 20.69 -32.75 -9.52
CA TRP A 299 19.38 -32.18 -9.15
C TRP A 299 19.19 -30.73 -9.62
N PHE A 300 20.24 -29.90 -9.59
CA PHE A 300 20.19 -28.50 -10.05
C PHE A 300 19.95 -28.37 -11.55
N ILE A 301 20.42 -29.33 -12.32
CA ILE A 301 20.27 -29.36 -13.77
C ILE A 301 18.85 -29.86 -14.06
N ARG A 302 18.42 -30.95 -13.41
CA ARG A 302 17.06 -31.51 -13.54
C ARG A 302 15.93 -30.54 -13.18
N ASN A 303 16.17 -29.61 -12.25
CA ASN A 303 15.16 -28.62 -11.82
C ASN A 303 15.51 -27.20 -12.29
N GLY A 304 16.19 -27.09 -13.44
CA GLY A 304 16.71 -25.84 -13.96
C GLY A 304 15.62 -24.77 -14.11
N PHE A 305 14.48 -25.11 -14.71
CA PHE A 305 13.37 -24.18 -14.91
C PHE A 305 12.82 -23.64 -13.59
N ALA A 306 12.62 -24.51 -12.59
CA ALA A 306 12.13 -24.11 -11.28
C ALA A 306 13.14 -23.19 -10.56
N ILE A 307 14.45 -23.42 -10.73
CA ILE A 307 15.51 -22.55 -10.21
C ILE A 307 15.53 -21.19 -10.93
N LEU A 308 15.36 -21.18 -12.25
CA LEU A 308 15.26 -19.95 -13.05
C LEU A 308 14.03 -19.14 -12.63
N ALA A 309 12.88 -19.78 -12.46
CA ALA A 309 11.65 -19.16 -11.97
C ALA A 309 11.83 -18.59 -10.55
N PHE A 310 12.48 -19.32 -9.65
CA PHE A 310 12.81 -18.82 -8.31
C PHE A 310 13.73 -17.60 -8.37
N THR A 311 14.80 -17.67 -9.16
CA THR A 311 15.80 -16.60 -9.27
C THR A 311 15.19 -15.34 -9.90
N TYR A 312 14.31 -15.51 -10.88
CA TYR A 312 13.49 -14.43 -11.43
C TYR A 312 12.67 -13.73 -10.33
N GLN A 313 11.91 -14.49 -9.54
CA GLN A 313 11.08 -13.94 -8.46
C GLN A 313 11.94 -13.24 -7.40
N LEU A 314 13.13 -13.77 -7.11
CA LEU A 314 14.09 -13.14 -6.21
C LEU A 314 14.52 -11.76 -6.72
N GLY A 315 14.82 -11.64 -8.02
CA GLY A 315 15.13 -10.35 -8.65
C GLY A 315 13.98 -9.36 -8.58
N VAL A 316 12.75 -9.81 -8.85
CA VAL A 316 11.54 -8.99 -8.72
C VAL A 316 11.36 -8.50 -7.28
N PHE A 317 11.54 -9.39 -6.30
CA PHE A 317 11.43 -9.03 -4.89
C PHE A 317 12.48 -7.97 -4.48
N ILE A 318 13.77 -8.21 -4.78
CA ILE A 318 14.86 -7.28 -4.45
C ILE A 318 14.58 -5.89 -5.05
N SER A 319 14.20 -5.84 -6.32
CA SER A 319 13.96 -4.58 -7.01
C SER A 319 12.70 -3.87 -6.50
N ARG A 320 11.62 -4.59 -6.17
CA ARG A 320 10.43 -3.99 -5.55
C ARG A 320 10.71 -3.42 -4.16
N SER A 321 11.53 -4.09 -3.37
CA SER A 321 11.95 -3.60 -2.05
C SER A 321 12.96 -2.45 -2.12
N SER A 322 13.63 -2.25 -3.25
CA SER A 322 14.66 -1.21 -3.40
C SER A 322 14.13 0.23 -3.55
N LEU A 323 12.81 0.44 -3.69
CA LEU A 323 12.23 1.77 -3.93
C LEU A 323 12.60 2.80 -2.85
N ARG A 324 12.79 2.34 -1.60
CA ARG A 324 13.21 3.18 -0.47
C ARG A 324 14.65 3.68 -0.60
N PHE A 325 15.50 2.97 -1.35
CA PHE A 325 16.93 3.22 -1.43
C PHE A 325 17.38 3.77 -2.79
N VAL A 326 16.77 3.32 -3.90
CA VAL A 326 17.20 3.68 -5.26
C VAL A 326 15.99 4.11 -6.09
N LYS A 327 15.97 5.39 -6.51
CA LYS A 327 14.93 5.96 -7.39
C LYS A 327 15.52 6.22 -8.76
N ILE A 328 15.06 5.48 -9.78
CA ILE A 328 15.58 5.61 -11.13
C ILE A 328 14.60 6.44 -11.97
N LYS A 329 15.00 7.68 -12.28
CA LYS A 329 14.17 8.62 -13.06
C LYS A 329 14.13 8.29 -14.55
N LYS A 330 15.15 7.60 -15.08
CA LYS A 330 15.26 7.23 -16.51
C LYS A 330 14.73 5.82 -16.75
N ILE A 331 13.41 5.68 -16.78
CA ILE A 331 12.73 4.39 -17.03
C ILE A 331 12.99 3.82 -18.44
N GLU A 332 13.30 4.68 -19.42
CA GLU A 332 13.56 4.27 -20.81
C GLU A 332 14.79 3.37 -20.94
N VAL A 333 15.81 3.58 -20.11
CA VAL A 333 17.02 2.76 -20.10
C VAL A 333 16.69 1.31 -19.74
N MET A 334 15.78 1.11 -18.79
CA MET A 334 15.37 -0.24 -18.39
C MET A 334 14.60 -0.94 -19.51
N THR A 335 13.75 -0.22 -20.26
CA THR A 335 13.06 -0.81 -21.41
C THR A 335 14.02 -1.25 -22.51
N ILE A 336 15.01 -0.41 -22.84
CA ILE A 336 16.03 -0.77 -23.83
C ILE A 336 16.80 -2.02 -23.35
N LEU A 337 17.18 -2.04 -22.08
CA LEU A 337 17.94 -3.15 -21.50
C LEU A 337 17.12 -4.45 -21.47
N GLN A 338 15.81 -4.35 -21.25
CA GLN A 338 14.91 -5.51 -21.31
C GLN A 338 14.71 -6.00 -22.76
N GLY A 339 14.66 -5.08 -23.74
CA GLY A 339 14.66 -5.45 -25.15
C GLY A 339 15.95 -6.18 -25.57
N ILE A 340 17.11 -5.72 -25.07
CA ILE A 340 18.39 -6.42 -25.27
C ILE A 340 18.36 -7.81 -24.63
N ASN A 341 17.82 -7.94 -23.40
CA ASN A 341 17.67 -9.22 -22.74
C ASN A 341 16.83 -10.20 -23.59
N LEU A 342 15.71 -9.76 -24.17
CA LEU A 342 14.91 -10.60 -25.05
C LEU A 342 15.74 -11.13 -26.22
N VAL A 343 16.48 -10.27 -26.91
CA VAL A 343 17.34 -10.68 -28.04
C VAL A 343 18.40 -11.69 -27.60
N LEU A 344 19.08 -11.43 -26.47
CA LEU A 344 20.09 -12.34 -25.94
C LEU A 344 19.50 -13.71 -25.57
N TRP A 345 18.32 -13.74 -24.97
CA TRP A 345 17.61 -14.98 -24.64
C TRP A 345 17.14 -15.73 -25.89
N THR A 346 16.66 -15.04 -26.93
CA THR A 346 16.31 -15.67 -28.21
C THR A 346 17.53 -16.27 -28.89
N ILE A 347 18.68 -15.58 -28.89
CA ILE A 347 19.95 -16.13 -29.40
C ILE A 347 20.36 -17.36 -28.58
N GLN A 348 20.28 -17.28 -27.26
CA GLN A 348 20.59 -18.39 -26.37
C GLN A 348 19.70 -19.61 -26.64
N ASP A 349 18.40 -19.43 -26.88
CA ASP A 349 17.48 -20.53 -27.20
C ASP A 349 17.83 -21.20 -28.54
N LEU A 350 18.21 -20.41 -29.54
CA LEU A 350 18.59 -20.91 -30.88
C LEU A 350 19.92 -21.65 -30.88
N TYR A 351 20.93 -21.15 -30.17
CA TYR A 351 22.31 -21.67 -30.25
C TYR A 351 22.74 -22.51 -29.04
N LYS A 352 21.95 -22.52 -27.95
CA LYS A 352 22.16 -23.31 -26.72
C LYS A 352 23.58 -23.24 -26.14
N VAL A 353 24.18 -22.04 -26.12
CA VAL A 353 25.62 -21.83 -25.84
C VAL A 353 25.92 -21.64 -24.34
N ALA A 354 24.97 -21.11 -23.55
CA ALA A 354 25.20 -20.70 -22.17
C ALA A 354 25.08 -21.82 -21.12
N ASN A 355 25.88 -21.69 -20.07
CA ASN A 355 25.86 -22.52 -18.86
C ASN A 355 24.71 -22.12 -17.92
N ILE A 356 24.18 -23.05 -17.12
CA ILE A 356 23.09 -22.82 -16.15
C ILE A 356 23.37 -21.62 -15.22
N TYR A 357 24.62 -21.41 -14.79
CA TYR A 357 24.97 -20.26 -13.96
C TYR A 357 24.78 -18.91 -14.67
N MET A 358 25.05 -18.85 -15.98
CA MET A 358 24.80 -17.65 -16.78
C MET A 358 23.30 -17.41 -16.95
N LEU A 359 22.51 -18.48 -17.11
CA LEU A 359 21.05 -18.41 -17.19
C LEU A 359 20.45 -17.90 -15.88
N ILE A 360 20.92 -18.42 -14.73
CA ILE A 360 20.51 -17.94 -13.39
C ILE A 360 20.80 -16.45 -13.24
N PHE A 361 22.02 -16.00 -13.58
CA PHE A 361 22.37 -14.59 -13.48
C PHE A 361 21.53 -13.71 -14.44
N ALA A 362 21.37 -14.14 -15.69
CA ALA A 362 20.54 -13.43 -16.66
C ALA A 362 19.08 -13.35 -16.20
N MET A 363 18.55 -14.41 -15.59
CA MET A 363 17.18 -14.46 -15.12
C MET A 363 16.95 -13.62 -13.86
N LEU A 364 17.93 -13.57 -12.96
CA LEU A 364 17.95 -12.61 -11.85
C LEU A 364 17.87 -11.18 -12.36
N PHE A 365 18.65 -10.87 -13.40
CA PHE A 365 18.72 -9.55 -14.01
C PHE A 365 17.40 -9.15 -14.69
N VAL A 366 16.76 -10.08 -15.40
CA VAL A 366 15.42 -9.89 -15.98
C VAL A 366 14.40 -9.52 -14.88
N GLY A 367 14.41 -10.25 -13.76
CA GLY A 367 13.53 -9.96 -12.62
C GLY A 367 13.83 -8.62 -11.94
N LEU A 368 15.11 -8.24 -11.80
CA LEU A 368 15.52 -6.95 -11.25
C LEU A 368 15.01 -5.76 -12.07
N LEU A 369 15.10 -5.85 -13.41
CA LEU A 369 14.62 -4.78 -14.29
C LEU A 369 13.10 -4.67 -14.28
N GLY A 370 12.40 -5.81 -14.30
CA GLY A 370 10.96 -5.89 -14.20
C GLY A 370 10.38 -5.23 -12.96
N GLY A 371 10.84 -5.67 -11.78
CA GLY A 371 10.38 -5.12 -10.52
C GLY A 371 10.81 -3.66 -10.31
N ALA A 372 12.00 -3.26 -10.78
CA ALA A 372 12.44 -1.86 -10.73
C ALA A 372 11.56 -0.96 -11.60
N MET A 373 11.19 -1.40 -12.80
CA MET A 373 10.29 -0.66 -13.68
C MET A 373 8.92 -0.48 -13.05
N TYR A 374 8.37 -1.55 -12.46
CA TYR A 374 7.11 -1.51 -11.75
C TYR A 374 7.11 -0.42 -10.66
N VAL A 375 8.03 -0.49 -9.70
CA VAL A 375 8.01 0.45 -8.56
C VAL A 375 8.31 1.90 -8.97
N ASN A 376 9.20 2.11 -9.95
CA ASN A 376 9.51 3.46 -10.42
C ASN A 376 8.32 4.09 -11.16
N VAL A 377 7.59 3.34 -12.01
CA VAL A 377 6.41 3.87 -12.71
C VAL A 377 5.29 4.19 -11.74
N PHE A 378 5.00 3.31 -10.77
CA PHE A 378 4.01 3.58 -9.74
C PHE A 378 4.37 4.80 -8.89
N HIS A 379 5.62 4.91 -8.44
CA HIS A 379 6.11 6.07 -7.70
C HIS A 379 6.00 7.36 -8.53
N LEU A 380 6.36 7.34 -9.81
CA LEU A 380 6.27 8.51 -10.69
C LEU A 380 4.83 8.97 -10.93
N VAL A 381 3.86 8.04 -10.96
CA VAL A 381 2.45 8.34 -11.22
C VAL A 381 1.74 8.80 -9.95
N LEU A 382 2.01 8.17 -8.81
CA LEU A 382 1.45 8.58 -7.53
C LEU A 382 1.92 9.98 -7.10
N ASN A 383 3.17 10.33 -7.43
CA ASN A 383 3.78 11.62 -7.08
C ASN A 383 3.77 12.62 -8.25
N ASP A 384 3.01 12.37 -9.33
CA ASP A 384 2.99 13.29 -10.46
C ASP A 384 2.22 14.58 -10.09
N PRO A 385 2.85 15.77 -10.13
CA PRO A 385 2.17 17.03 -9.86
C PRO A 385 1.09 17.36 -10.89
N ASN A 386 1.14 16.77 -12.09
CA ASN A 386 0.15 17.00 -13.13
C ASN A 386 -1.20 16.30 -12.85
N ILE A 387 -1.28 15.40 -11.88
CA ILE A 387 -2.51 14.68 -11.54
C ILE A 387 -3.07 15.25 -10.22
N PRO A 388 -3.87 16.33 -10.24
CA PRO A 388 -4.29 17.03 -9.03
C PRO A 388 -5.27 16.23 -8.16
N ASN A 389 -6.21 15.52 -8.78
CA ASN A 389 -7.31 14.85 -8.09
C ASN A 389 -6.94 13.44 -7.62
N SER A 390 -7.27 13.08 -6.37
CA SER A 390 -7.08 11.72 -5.84
C SER A 390 -7.82 10.65 -6.65
N SER A 391 -9.02 10.96 -7.15
CA SER A 391 -9.78 10.05 -8.01
C SER A 391 -9.16 9.88 -9.41
N ASP A 392 -8.48 10.91 -9.95
CA ASP A 392 -7.76 10.78 -11.23
C ASP A 392 -6.47 9.96 -11.05
N ARG A 393 -5.79 10.09 -9.91
CA ARG A 393 -4.65 9.22 -9.55
C ARG A 393 -5.07 7.75 -9.50
N GLU A 394 -6.19 7.43 -8.86
CA GLU A 394 -6.73 6.06 -8.81
C GLU A 394 -7.02 5.52 -10.22
N LEU A 395 -7.66 6.32 -11.08
CA LEU A 395 -7.92 5.94 -12.46
C LEU A 395 -6.63 5.71 -13.26
N CYS A 396 -5.64 6.58 -13.10
CA CYS A 396 -4.32 6.44 -13.72
C CYS A 396 -3.61 5.16 -13.28
N VAL A 397 -3.61 4.85 -11.99
CA VAL A 397 -3.04 3.61 -11.45
C VAL A 397 -3.74 2.39 -12.05
N ASN A 398 -5.08 2.38 -12.09
CA ASN A 398 -5.84 1.29 -12.69
C ASN A 398 -5.54 1.11 -14.19
N LEU A 399 -5.40 2.21 -14.94
CA LEU A 399 -5.02 2.16 -16.35
C LEU A 399 -3.61 1.61 -16.56
N ILE A 400 -2.66 1.92 -15.67
CA ILE A 400 -1.31 1.35 -15.71
C ILE A 400 -1.37 -0.15 -15.44
N THR A 401 -2.11 -0.59 -14.43
CA THR A 401 -2.30 -2.02 -14.14
C THR A 401 -2.91 -2.74 -15.35
N LEU A 402 -3.87 -2.12 -16.05
CA LEU A 402 -4.42 -2.68 -17.29
C LEU A 402 -3.35 -2.82 -18.38
N LEU A 403 -2.48 -1.82 -18.58
CA LEU A 403 -1.40 -1.88 -19.55
C LEU A 403 -0.37 -2.99 -19.24
N ILE A 404 -0.12 -3.27 -17.96
CA ILE A 404 0.70 -4.42 -17.54
C ILE A 404 0.06 -5.72 -18.05
N THR A 405 -1.23 -5.93 -17.78
CA THR A 405 -1.94 -7.14 -18.22
C THR A 405 -1.93 -7.29 -19.74
N VAL A 406 -2.08 -6.18 -20.48
CA VAL A 406 -1.98 -6.19 -21.95
C VAL A 406 -0.57 -6.59 -22.39
N GLY A 407 0.48 -6.05 -21.77
CA GLY A 407 1.87 -6.40 -22.06
C GLY A 407 2.16 -7.89 -21.82
N ILE A 408 1.72 -8.42 -20.69
CA ILE A 408 1.82 -9.86 -20.36
C ILE A 408 1.11 -10.70 -21.42
N THR A 409 -0.13 -10.35 -21.76
CA THR A 409 -0.94 -11.09 -22.76
C THR A 409 -0.26 -11.07 -24.13
N MET A 410 0.29 -9.92 -24.55
CA MET A 410 1.05 -9.80 -25.79
C MET A 410 2.31 -10.65 -25.75
N GLY A 411 3.01 -10.74 -24.61
CA GLY A 411 4.21 -11.55 -24.44
C GLY A 411 3.93 -13.05 -24.57
N CYS A 412 2.84 -13.50 -23.95
CA CYS A 412 2.35 -14.88 -24.10
C CYS A 412 1.95 -15.18 -25.54
N LEU A 413 1.21 -14.28 -26.22
CA LEU A 413 0.83 -14.47 -27.62
C LEU A 413 2.06 -14.52 -28.54
N PHE A 414 3.03 -13.64 -28.31
CA PHE A 414 4.29 -13.62 -29.05
C PHE A 414 5.06 -14.93 -28.88
N THR A 415 5.11 -15.46 -27.67
CA THR A 415 5.72 -16.78 -27.38
C THR A 415 5.04 -17.88 -28.18
N LEU A 416 3.70 -17.95 -28.15
CA LEU A 416 2.95 -18.94 -28.94
C LEU A 416 3.21 -18.82 -30.45
N ILE A 417 3.33 -17.60 -30.97
CA ILE A 417 3.66 -17.36 -32.38
C ILE A 417 5.09 -17.82 -32.67
N MET A 418 6.05 -17.50 -31.81
CA MET A 418 7.44 -17.93 -31.96
C MET A 418 7.55 -19.46 -32.00
N ASP A 419 6.87 -20.15 -31.08
CA ASP A 419 6.82 -21.61 -31.02
C ASP A 419 6.22 -22.20 -32.31
N ALA A 420 5.16 -21.58 -32.83
CA ALA A 420 4.49 -22.05 -34.04
C ALA A 420 5.29 -21.79 -35.34
N THR A 421 6.17 -20.78 -35.36
CA THR A 421 6.81 -20.28 -36.59
C THR A 421 8.32 -20.51 -36.65
N LEU A 422 9.07 -19.86 -35.76
CA LEU A 422 10.53 -19.78 -35.81
C LEU A 422 11.20 -21.03 -35.22
N LEU A 423 10.56 -21.66 -34.24
CA LEU A 423 11.19 -22.67 -33.40
C LEU A 423 10.60 -24.08 -33.53
N LYS A 424 9.59 -24.27 -34.39
CA LYS A 424 8.94 -25.57 -34.66
C LYS A 424 9.92 -26.68 -35.08
N ASN A 425 11.09 -26.32 -35.60
CA ASN A 425 12.12 -27.24 -36.11
C ASN A 425 13.44 -27.21 -35.31
N SER A 426 13.53 -26.45 -34.21
CA SER A 426 14.78 -26.32 -33.42
C SER A 426 14.87 -27.34 -32.31
#